data_AF-C0GGH6-F1
#
_entry.id   AF-C0GGH6-F1
#
_cell.length_a   1.000
_cell.length_b   1.000
_cell.length_c   1.000
_cell.angle_alpha   90.00
_cell.angle_beta   90.00
_cell.angle_gamma   90.00
#
_symmetry.space_group_name_H-M   'P 1'
#
loop_
_entity.id
_entity.type
_entity.pdbx_description
1 polymer ?
#
loop_
_entity_poly.entity_id
_entity_poly.type
_entity_poly.pdbx_seq_one_letter_code
_entity_poly.pdbx_strand_id
1 'polypeptide(L)' 'MILNVTVPKEKVHILDMLKKAAEETSKTEGELILEALENYLLQFKPDELGKFKLGKNEYDREDLYRYKLDNDFL' A
#
# COMPACT_ATOMS: atom_id res chain seq x y z
N MET A 1 -4.25 -22.22 8.96
CA MET A 1 -3.20 -21.19 9.02
C MET A 1 -3.65 -20.11 9.98
N ILE A 2 -2.75 -19.54 10.79
CA ILE A 2 -3.04 -18.42 11.69
C ILE A 2 -2.26 -17.21 11.15
N LEU A 3 -2.96 -16.10 10.88
CA LEU A 3 -2.37 -14.86 10.40
C LEU A 3 -2.42 -13.82 11.52
N ASN A 4 -1.25 -13.29 11.89
CA ASN A 4 -1.16 -12.21 12.86
C ASN A 4 -1.22 -10.88 12.08
N VAL A 5 -2.27 -10.09 12.33
CA VAL A 5 -2.46 -8.78 11.71
C VAL A 5 -2.08 -7.69 12.71
N THR A 6 -1.21 -6.78 12.32
CA THR A 6 -0.83 -5.62 13.15
C THR A 6 -1.51 -4.36 12.64
N VAL A 7 -2.25 -3.68 13.51
CA VAL A 7 -2.91 -2.41 13.21
C VAL A 7 -2.04 -1.25 13.72
N PRO A 8 -1.76 -0.21 12.91
CA PRO A 8 -1.04 0.98 13.36
C PRO A 8 -1.75 1.67 14.52
N LYS A 9 -0.97 2.25 15.45
CA LYS A 9 -1.49 2.90 16.67
C LYS A 9 -2.49 4.03 16.40
N GLU A 10 -2.33 4.75 15.30
CA GLU A 10 -3.24 5.82 14.87
C GLU A 10 -4.64 5.30 14.50
N LYS A 11 -4.77 4.01 14.21
CA LYS A 11 -5.99 3.36 13.72
C LYS A 11 -6.65 2.44 14.75
N VAL A 12 -6.32 2.59 16.04
CA VAL A 12 -6.89 1.77 17.12
C VAL A 12 -8.43 1.88 17.17
N HIS A 13 -9.00 3.03 16.83
CA HIS A 13 -10.45 3.22 16.74
C HIS A 13 -11.14 2.22 15.80
N ILE A 14 -10.44 1.70 14.78
CA ILE A 14 -10.97 0.69 13.86
C ILE A 14 -11.18 -0.64 14.58
N LEU A 15 -10.32 -0.99 15.54
CA LEU A 15 -10.48 -2.20 16.36
C LEU A 15 -11.69 -2.08 17.28
N ASP A 16 -11.94 -0.89 17.84
CA ASP A 16 -13.12 -0.66 18.69
C ASP A 16 -14.41 -0.76 17.87
N MET A 17 -14.41 -0.26 16.62
CA MET A 17 -15.52 -0.42 15.70
C MET A 17 -15.73 -1.88 15.30
N LEU A 18 -14.66 -2.63 15.04
CA LEU A 18 -14.72 -4.05 14.70
C LEU A 18 -15.35 -4.87 15.83
N LYS A 19 -14.96 -4.58 17.09
CA LYS A 19 -15.53 -5.23 18.28
C LYS A 19 -17.02 -4.98 18.41
N LYS A 20 -17.45 -3.73 18.28
CA LYS A 20 -18.88 -3.38 18.30
C LYS A 20 -19.65 -4.09 17.19
N ALA A 21 -19.12 -4.11 15.96
CA ALA A 21 -19.74 -4.81 14.86
C ALA A 21 -19.83 -6.33 15.10
N ALA A 22 -18.82 -6.94 15.72
CA ALA A 22 -18.83 -8.34 16.11
C ALA A 22 -19.95 -8.65 17.12
N GLU A 23 -20.11 -7.80 18.13
CA GLU A 23 -21.18 -7.90 19.13
C GLU A 23 -22.58 -7.77 18.49
N GLU A 24 -22.77 -6.80 17.60
CA GLU A 24 -24.05 -6.54 16.92
C GLU A 24 -24.43 -7.66 15.94
N THR A 25 -23.45 -8.24 15.24
CA THR A 25 -23.69 -9.25 14.20
C THR A 25 -23.61 -10.68 14.72
N SER A 26 -23.27 -10.88 16.01
CA SER A 26 -22.99 -12.19 16.60
C SER A 26 -21.93 -13.01 15.85
N LYS A 27 -21.03 -12.32 15.14
CA LYS A 27 -19.89 -12.91 14.41
C LYS A 27 -18.60 -12.67 15.17
N THR A 28 -17.59 -13.49 14.92
CA THR A 28 -16.25 -13.25 15.44
C THR A 28 -15.56 -12.12 14.67
N GLU A 29 -14.62 -11.43 15.32
CA GLU A 29 -13.77 -10.41 14.67
C GLU A 29 -13.07 -10.96 13.42
N GLY A 30 -12.63 -12.23 13.46
CA GLY A 30 -11.96 -12.90 12.35
C GLY A 30 -12.87 -13.13 11.14
N GLU A 31 -14.13 -13.51 11.36
CA GLU A 31 -15.11 -13.67 10.28
C GLU A 31 -15.41 -12.34 9.59
N LEU A 32 -15.58 -11.27 10.38
CA LEU A 32 -15.79 -9.92 9.82
C LEU A 32 -14.58 -9.43 9.02
N ILE A 33 -13.36 -9.72 9.48
CA ILE A 33 -12.14 -9.39 8.74
C ILE A 33 -12.10 -10.15 7.41
N LEU A 34 -12.44 -11.45 7.41
CA LEU A 34 -12.48 -12.26 6.19
C LEU A 34 -13.51 -11.73 5.20
N GLU A 35 -14.72 -11.44 5.67
CA GLU A 35 -15.80 -10.86 4.86
C GLU A 35 -15.40 -9.50 4.27
N ALA A 36 -14.73 -8.66 5.07
CA ALA A 36 -14.21 -7.37 4.59
C ALA A 36 -13.12 -7.56 3.52
N LEU A 37 -12.22 -8.54 3.68
CA LEU A 37 -11.19 -8.86 2.70
C LEU A 37 -11.78 -9.40 1.40
N GLU A 38 -12.78 -10.28 1.46
CA GLU A 38 -13.48 -10.77 0.28
C GLU A 38 -14.13 -9.63 -0.50
N ASN A 39 -14.86 -8.75 0.20
CA ASN A 39 -15.47 -7.57 -0.40
C ASN A 39 -14.44 -6.62 -1.00
N TYR A 40 -13.32 -6.40 -0.31
CA TYR A 40 -12.23 -5.57 -0.81
C TYR A 40 -11.65 -6.16 -2.10
N LEU A 41 -11.34 -7.47 -2.13
CA LEU A 41 -10.74 -8.13 -3.29
C LEU A 41 -11.67 -8.12 -4.51
N LEU A 42 -12.99 -8.21 -4.31
CA LEU A 42 -13.96 -8.10 -5.39
C LEU A 42 -14.01 -6.70 -6.01
N GLN A 43 -13.83 -5.67 -5.19
CA GLN A 43 -13.84 -4.27 -5.63
C GLN A 43 -12.47 -3.80 -6.11
N PHE A 44 -11.41 -4.45 -5.66
CA PHE A 44 -10.04 -4.12 -5.99
C PHE A 44 -9.77 -4.47 -7.45
N LYS A 45 -9.79 -3.44 -8.30
CA LYS A 45 -9.16 -3.52 -9.61
C LYS A 45 -7.69 -3.21 -9.42
N PRO A 46 -6.78 -4.20 -9.51
CA PRO A 46 -5.37 -3.89 -9.48
C PRO A 46 -5.08 -2.92 -10.62
N ASP A 47 -4.48 -1.78 -10.32
CA ASP A 47 -3.80 -1.01 -11.35
C ASP A 47 -2.84 -1.96 -12.05
N GLU A 48 -2.88 -2.00 -13.39
CA GLU A 48 -2.01 -2.87 -14.19
C GLU A 48 -0.56 -2.70 -13.69
N LEU A 49 -0.04 -3.73 -13.02
CA LEU A 49 1.37 -3.86 -12.65
C LEU A 49 2.19 -3.85 -13.94
N GLY A 50 2.57 -2.66 -14.39
CA GLY A 50 3.18 -2.46 -15.70
C GLY A 50 3.27 -1.01 -16.18
N LYS A 51 2.52 -0.08 -15.57
CA LYS A 51 2.62 1.36 -15.90
C LYS A 51 3.29 2.17 -14.80
N PHE A 52 4.35 1.65 -14.20
CA PHE A 52 5.30 2.51 -13.52
C PHE A 52 6.05 3.30 -14.58
N LYS A 53 5.56 4.50 -14.88
CA LYS A 53 6.40 5.50 -15.55
C LYS A 53 7.46 5.88 -14.52
N LEU A 54 8.70 5.41 -14.71
CA LEU A 54 9.85 6.15 -14.21
C LEU A 54 9.60 7.60 -14.62
N GLY A 55 9.57 8.51 -13.65
CA GLY A 55 9.29 9.91 -13.90
C GLY A 55 10.14 10.43 -15.07
N LYS A 56 9.68 11.52 -15.70
CA LYS A 56 10.44 12.15 -16.79
C LYS A 56 11.87 12.41 -16.26
N ASN A 57 12.88 11.76 -16.84
CA ASN A 57 14.26 11.99 -16.43
C ASN A 57 14.52 13.50 -16.59
N GLU A 58 14.91 14.16 -15.50
CA GLU A 58 15.23 15.61 -15.52
C GLU A 58 16.42 15.94 -16.41
N TYR A 59 17.24 14.94 -16.73
CA TYR A 59 18.47 15.09 -17.48
C TYR A 59 18.50 14.15 -18.68
N ASP A 60 18.88 14.67 -19.84
CA ASP A 60 19.24 13.84 -20.98
C ASP A 60 20.63 13.21 -20.74
N ARG A 61 20.93 12.12 -21.42
CA ARG A 61 22.25 11.46 -21.33
C ARG A 61 23.39 12.44 -21.61
N GLU A 62 23.18 13.39 -22.52
CA GLU A 62 24.17 14.42 -22.85
C GLU A 62 24.51 15.32 -21.66
N ASP A 63 23.52 15.66 -20.82
CA ASP A 63 23.72 16.51 -19.65
C ASP A 63 24.57 15.80 -18.59
N LEU A 64 24.34 14.50 -18.40
CA LEU A 64 25.12 13.66 -17.49
C LEU A 64 26.59 13.53 -17.93
N TYR A 65 26.84 13.41 -19.24
CA TYR A 65 28.20 13.34 -19.76
C TYR A 65 28.94 14.68 -19.64
N ARG A 66 28.27 15.82 -19.87
CA ARG A 66 28.86 17.14 -19.63
C ARG A 66 29.20 17.35 -18.18
N TYR A 67 28.28 17.02 -17.26
CA TYR A 67 28.55 17.14 -15.83
C TYR A 67 29.78 16.33 -15.40
N LYS A 68 29.93 15.11 -15.94
CA LYS A 68 31.11 14.28 -15.65
C LYS A 68 32.39 14.88 -16.22
N LEU A 69 32.36 15.37 -17.45
CA LEU A 69 33.49 16.07 -18.09
C LEU A 69 33.88 17.34 -17.33
N ASP A 70 32.93 18.08 -16.76
CA ASP A 70 33.25 19.32 -16.06
C ASP A 70 33.78 19.07 -14.63
N ASN A 71 33.42 17.94 -14.01
CA ASN A 71 33.82 17.61 -12.62
C ASN A 71 35.03 16.66 -12.51
N ASP A 72 35.44 15.95 -13.57
CA ASP A 72 36.65 15.12 -13.58
C ASP A 72 37.93 15.93 -13.94
N PHE A 73 37.82 17.26 -14.17
CA PHE A 73 38.95 18.18 -14.44
C PHE A 73 39.26 19.13 -13.26
N LEU A 74 39.20 18.62 -12.02
CA LEU A 74 39.70 19.29 -10.80
C LEU A 74 40.81 18.47 -10.14
#